data_AF-A0A5B1LAI0-F1
#
_entry.id   AF-A0A5B1LAI0-F1
#
_cell.length_a   1.000
_cell.length_b   1.000
_cell.length_c   1.000
_cell.angle_alpha   90.00
_cell.angle_beta   90.00
_cell.angle_gamma   90.00
#
_symmetry.space_group_name_H-M   'P 1'
#
loop_
_entity.id
_entity.type
_entity.pdbx_description
1 polymer ?
#
loop_
_entity_poly.entity_id
_entity_poly.type
_entity_poly.pdbx_seq_one_letter_code
_entity_poly.pdbx_strand_id
1 'polypeptide(L)'
;MGLFRRSQPSSERVSHPVSAFWSWWEARGHRVDPHRISPLTDELAELVASIHPELVWEFGKGVDSEHRLTVSAGGVAAVRPAAERWLRAAPAPTETWEFRSSKEADPAGAGQTLEIAGARINLAETTFRVESSPEELRVHIGVFHPRFPDLSDQVRGQVSYLLLDWLLGEDDVERWLGHIEPLVVPPGLGGTAQDVVSAVDQIRSQRDINEWTLARFADEKGRPGMALFRRGLRWLDHPTLDRHQLVTARYRAQPDGLPADDAAFEELQAMEEELESVAGTRGVLVGHESHCGSRRFHVYTDGEDQNVDADLRRWAQQRRVSLQATADPAWSHVRHMTG
;
A
#
# COMPACT_ATOMS: atom_id res chain seq x y z
N MET A 1 -64.09 -16.64 -8.48
CA MET A 1 -63.27 -15.82 -9.38
C MET A 1 -61.92 -15.59 -8.71
N GLY A 2 -60.85 -16.14 -9.29
CA GLY A 2 -59.54 -16.22 -8.68
C GLY A 2 -58.79 -14.89 -8.66
N LEU A 3 -58.18 -14.59 -7.51
CA LEU A 3 -57.28 -13.47 -7.28
C LEU A 3 -55.90 -13.80 -7.87
N PHE A 4 -55.50 -13.06 -8.89
CA PHE A 4 -54.17 -13.17 -9.49
C PHE A 4 -53.12 -12.55 -8.57
N ARG A 5 -52.26 -13.41 -7.99
CA ARG A 5 -51.04 -13.02 -7.27
C ARG A 5 -49.96 -12.74 -8.31
N ARG A 6 -49.63 -11.46 -8.50
CA ARG A 6 -48.56 -11.00 -9.37
C ARG A 6 -47.22 -11.30 -8.69
N SER A 7 -46.50 -12.32 -9.15
CA SER A 7 -45.15 -12.59 -8.70
C SER A 7 -44.25 -11.42 -9.08
N GLN A 8 -43.61 -10.80 -8.09
CA GLN A 8 -42.53 -9.85 -8.34
C GLN A 8 -41.35 -10.60 -8.97
N PRO A 9 -40.69 -10.05 -10.00
CA PRO A 9 -39.42 -10.60 -10.47
C PRO A 9 -38.43 -10.52 -9.32
N SER A 10 -37.83 -11.67 -8.98
CA SER A 10 -36.69 -11.76 -8.10
C SER A 10 -35.61 -10.80 -8.60
N SER A 11 -35.33 -9.74 -7.84
CA SER A 11 -34.11 -8.96 -8.03
C SER A 11 -32.93 -9.93 -7.89
N GLU A 12 -32.28 -10.28 -8.99
CA GLU A 12 -30.96 -10.91 -8.94
C GLU A 12 -30.10 -10.01 -8.05
N ARG A 13 -29.73 -10.51 -6.86
CA ARG A 13 -28.74 -9.84 -6.05
C ARG A 13 -27.46 -9.89 -6.87
N VAL A 14 -27.03 -8.74 -7.40
CA VAL A 14 -25.70 -8.61 -7.98
C VAL A 14 -24.73 -9.02 -6.87
N SER A 15 -24.11 -10.20 -7.04
CA SER A 15 -23.13 -10.69 -6.08
C SER A 15 -21.94 -9.75 -6.10
N HIS A 16 -21.41 -9.40 -4.93
CA HIS A 16 -20.18 -8.63 -4.86
C HIS A 16 -19.07 -9.37 -5.63
N PRO A 17 -18.26 -8.71 -6.48
CA PRO A 17 -17.29 -9.39 -7.34
C PRO A 17 -16.34 -10.35 -6.60
N VAL A 18 -15.85 -9.94 -5.43
CA VAL A 18 -15.04 -10.80 -4.55
C VAL A 18 -15.79 -12.05 -4.10
N SER A 19 -17.07 -11.92 -3.72
CA SER A 19 -17.90 -13.07 -3.34
C SER A 19 -18.20 -13.98 -4.53
N ALA A 20 -18.38 -13.42 -5.73
CA ALA A 20 -18.55 -14.17 -6.96
C ALA A 20 -17.28 -14.99 -7.30
N PHE A 21 -16.10 -14.38 -7.20
CA PHE A 21 -14.82 -15.07 -7.35
C PHE A 21 -14.69 -16.27 -6.41
N TRP A 22 -14.92 -16.07 -5.11
CA TRP A 22 -14.73 -17.15 -4.13
C TRP A 22 -15.78 -18.26 -4.21
N SER A 23 -17.03 -17.92 -4.57
CA SER A 23 -18.07 -18.92 -4.86
C SER A 23 -17.68 -19.78 -6.06
N TRP A 24 -17.12 -19.16 -7.10
CA TRP A 24 -16.59 -19.88 -8.26
C TRP A 24 -15.39 -20.77 -7.90
N TRP A 25 -14.48 -20.26 -7.05
CA TRP A 25 -13.30 -20.99 -6.62
C TRP A 25 -13.66 -22.30 -5.90
N GLU A 26 -14.59 -22.21 -4.94
CA GLU A 26 -15.09 -23.36 -4.19
C GLU A 26 -15.76 -24.38 -5.12
N ALA A 27 -16.59 -23.92 -6.06
CA ALA A 27 -17.30 -24.81 -6.98
C ALA A 27 -16.38 -25.52 -7.98
N ARG A 28 -15.38 -24.82 -8.53
CA ARG A 28 -14.54 -25.35 -9.62
C ARG A 28 -13.12 -24.80 -9.72
N GLY A 29 -12.84 -23.59 -9.23
CA GLY A 29 -11.52 -22.95 -9.38
C GLY A 29 -10.37 -23.74 -8.73
N HIS A 30 -10.63 -24.48 -7.65
CA HIS A 30 -9.64 -25.37 -7.03
C HIS A 30 -9.08 -26.48 -7.96
N ARG A 31 -9.71 -26.72 -9.12
CA ARG A 31 -9.31 -27.72 -10.12
C ARG A 31 -8.44 -27.17 -11.24
N VAL A 32 -8.12 -25.87 -11.21
CA VAL A 32 -7.23 -25.26 -12.21
C VAL A 32 -5.87 -25.97 -12.19
N ASP A 33 -5.34 -26.30 -13.36
CA ASP A 33 -3.95 -26.75 -13.51
C ASP A 33 -3.06 -25.52 -13.71
N PRO A 34 -2.17 -25.18 -12.76
CA PRO A 34 -1.36 -23.96 -12.83
C PRO A 34 -0.32 -23.99 -13.96
N HIS A 35 -0.06 -25.15 -14.57
CA HIS A 35 0.93 -25.32 -15.63
C HIS A 35 0.33 -25.35 -17.03
N ARG A 36 -0.99 -25.19 -17.16
CA ARG A 36 -1.69 -25.27 -18.45
C ARG A 36 -2.75 -24.19 -18.59
N ILE A 37 -2.76 -23.57 -19.77
CA ILE A 37 -3.87 -22.70 -20.16
C ILE A 37 -5.10 -23.58 -20.39
N SER A 38 -6.21 -23.20 -19.76
CA SER A 38 -7.49 -23.89 -19.85
C SER A 38 -8.66 -22.89 -19.80
N PRO A 39 -9.89 -23.28 -20.16
CA PRO A 39 -11.05 -22.40 -19.99
C PRO A 39 -11.25 -21.90 -18.55
N LEU A 40 -10.81 -22.66 -17.53
CA LEU A 40 -10.86 -22.20 -16.14
C LEU A 40 -9.87 -21.07 -15.86
N THR A 41 -8.77 -21.00 -16.61
CA THR A 41 -7.78 -19.91 -16.53
C THR A 41 -8.35 -18.62 -17.12
N ASP A 42 -9.10 -18.71 -18.22
CA ASP A 42 -9.79 -17.56 -18.82
C ASP A 42 -10.88 -17.03 -17.88
N GLU A 43 -11.68 -17.93 -17.30
CA GLU A 43 -12.69 -17.57 -16.29
C GLU A 43 -12.07 -16.92 -15.04
N LEU A 44 -10.91 -17.41 -14.58
CA LEU A 44 -10.16 -16.80 -13.49
C LEU A 44 -9.77 -15.37 -13.83
N ALA A 45 -9.23 -15.14 -15.04
CA ALA A 45 -8.82 -13.82 -15.49
C ALA A 45 -10.00 -12.85 -15.55
N GLU A 46 -11.15 -13.28 -16.08
CA GLU A 46 -12.38 -12.49 -16.11
C GLU A 46 -12.87 -12.13 -14.70
N LEU A 47 -12.84 -13.08 -13.76
CA LEU A 47 -13.28 -12.85 -12.38
C LEU A 47 -12.35 -11.91 -11.63
N VAL A 48 -11.02 -12.03 -11.80
CA VAL A 48 -10.06 -11.07 -11.23
C VAL A 48 -10.31 -9.66 -11.79
N ALA A 49 -10.46 -9.52 -13.11
CA ALA A 49 -10.75 -8.23 -13.75
C ALA A 49 -12.09 -7.63 -13.30
N SER A 50 -13.07 -8.47 -12.93
CA SER A 50 -14.36 -8.01 -12.38
C SER A 50 -14.26 -7.41 -10.97
N ILE A 51 -13.23 -7.79 -10.20
CA ILE A 51 -12.93 -7.18 -8.90
C ILE A 51 -12.32 -5.81 -9.10
N HIS A 52 -11.28 -5.73 -9.92
CA HIS A 52 -10.68 -4.47 -10.35
C HIS A 52 -9.86 -4.71 -11.63
N PRO A 53 -9.98 -3.85 -12.67
CA PRO A 53 -9.37 -4.10 -13.98
C PRO A 53 -7.84 -4.07 -13.99
N GLU A 54 -7.21 -3.42 -12.99
CA GLU A 54 -5.75 -3.35 -12.84
C GLU A 54 -5.17 -4.44 -11.94
N LEU A 55 -5.98 -5.34 -11.38
CA LEU A 55 -5.44 -6.50 -10.66
C LEU A 55 -4.77 -7.45 -11.64
N VAL A 56 -3.60 -7.92 -11.26
CA VAL A 56 -2.86 -8.96 -11.97
C VAL A 56 -2.90 -10.25 -11.15
N TRP A 57 -2.68 -11.38 -11.81
CA TRP A 57 -2.65 -12.67 -11.13
C TRP A 57 -1.55 -13.57 -11.70
N GLU A 58 -1.03 -14.46 -10.86
CA GLU A 58 -0.06 -15.46 -11.26
C GLU A 58 -0.18 -16.72 -10.40
N PHE A 59 0.23 -17.85 -10.98
CA PHE A 59 0.44 -19.08 -10.22
C PHE A 59 1.92 -19.21 -9.83
N GLY A 60 2.16 -19.72 -8.64
CA GLY A 60 3.49 -20.02 -8.13
C GLY A 60 3.53 -21.29 -7.31
N LYS A 61 4.72 -21.67 -6.88
CA LYS A 61 4.90 -22.72 -5.88
C LYS A 61 4.48 -22.18 -4.52
N GLY A 62 3.64 -22.93 -3.80
CA GLY A 62 3.24 -22.55 -2.44
C GLY A 62 4.36 -22.76 -1.42
N VAL A 63 4.25 -22.07 -0.28
CA VAL A 63 5.14 -22.26 0.88
C VAL A 63 4.71 -23.50 1.66
N ASP A 64 3.44 -23.52 2.08
CA ASP A 64 2.84 -24.62 2.86
C ASP A 64 1.87 -25.48 2.02
N SER A 65 1.67 -25.10 0.76
CA SER A 65 0.78 -25.77 -0.20
C SER A 65 1.52 -26.12 -1.49
N GLU A 66 0.99 -27.05 -2.28
CA GLU A 66 1.56 -27.40 -3.60
C GLU A 66 1.61 -26.18 -4.54
N HIS A 67 0.55 -25.38 -4.55
CA HIS A 67 0.36 -24.25 -5.44
C HIS A 67 -0.06 -22.99 -4.68
N ARG A 68 0.32 -21.84 -5.23
CA ARG A 68 -0.12 -20.52 -4.80
C ARG A 68 -0.83 -19.82 -5.94
N LEU A 69 -1.97 -19.20 -5.64
CA LEU A 69 -2.55 -18.15 -6.47
C LEU A 69 -2.28 -16.80 -5.82
N THR A 70 -1.53 -15.94 -6.52
CA THR A 70 -1.34 -14.55 -6.13
C THR A 70 -2.24 -13.68 -6.97
N VAL A 71 -3.05 -12.82 -6.34
CA VAL A 71 -3.78 -11.73 -6.98
C VAL A 71 -3.25 -10.42 -6.41
N SER A 72 -2.56 -9.64 -7.22
CA SER A 72 -1.73 -8.52 -6.79
C SER A 72 -2.15 -7.21 -7.46
N ALA A 73 -1.79 -6.10 -6.83
CA ALA A 73 -1.97 -4.75 -7.36
C ALA A 73 -0.93 -4.36 -8.42
N GLY A 74 0.09 -5.19 -8.66
CA GLY A 74 1.14 -4.94 -9.63
C GLY A 74 1.92 -3.66 -9.35
N GLY A 75 2.14 -3.33 -8.07
CA GLY A 75 2.78 -2.07 -7.65
C GLY A 75 1.89 -0.82 -7.72
N VAL A 76 0.61 -0.95 -8.10
CA VAL A 76 -0.32 0.19 -8.11
C VAL A 76 -0.97 0.34 -6.73
N ALA A 77 -0.43 1.23 -5.90
CA ALA A 77 -0.89 1.44 -4.51
C ALA A 77 -2.41 1.63 -4.37
N ALA A 78 -3.05 2.32 -5.33
CA ALA A 78 -4.49 2.56 -5.31
C ALA A 78 -5.34 1.29 -5.46
N VAL A 79 -4.78 0.23 -6.03
CA VAL A 79 -5.44 -1.05 -6.31
C VAL A 79 -5.25 -2.04 -5.15
N ARG A 80 -4.23 -1.83 -4.30
CA ARG A 80 -3.88 -2.75 -3.21
C ARG A 80 -5.04 -3.07 -2.25
N PRO A 81 -5.92 -2.13 -1.84
CA PRO A 81 -7.07 -2.48 -1.00
C PRO A 81 -7.97 -3.55 -1.62
N ALA A 82 -8.12 -3.58 -2.95
CA ALA A 82 -8.92 -4.58 -3.65
C ALA A 82 -8.30 -5.99 -3.56
N ALA A 83 -6.98 -6.10 -3.74
CA ALA A 83 -6.24 -7.35 -3.58
C ALA A 83 -6.33 -7.88 -2.13
N GLU A 84 -6.24 -6.99 -1.15
CA GLU A 84 -6.33 -7.37 0.27
C GLU A 84 -7.73 -7.79 0.69
N ARG A 85 -8.77 -7.09 0.20
CA ARG A 85 -10.16 -7.50 0.42
C ARG A 85 -10.48 -8.82 -0.26
N TRP A 86 -9.90 -9.08 -1.44
CA TRP A 86 -9.96 -10.39 -2.08
C TRP A 86 -9.35 -11.47 -1.17
N LEU A 87 -8.12 -11.27 -0.67
CA LEU A 87 -7.46 -12.24 0.21
C LEU A 87 -8.20 -12.42 1.54
N ARG A 88 -8.72 -11.35 2.14
CA ARG A 88 -9.51 -11.38 3.38
C ARG A 88 -10.73 -12.29 3.27
N ALA A 89 -11.33 -12.39 2.08
CA ALA A 89 -12.48 -13.24 1.81
C ALA A 89 -12.10 -14.67 1.37
N ALA A 90 -10.81 -15.00 1.28
CA ALA A 90 -10.33 -16.31 0.87
C ALA A 90 -10.74 -17.40 1.88
N PRO A 91 -11.01 -18.64 1.41
CA PRO A 91 -11.07 -19.78 2.29
C PRO A 91 -9.70 -20.05 2.93
N ALA A 92 -9.69 -20.84 4.00
CA ALA A 92 -8.44 -21.31 4.60
C ALA A 92 -7.59 -22.07 3.55
N PRO A 93 -6.25 -21.94 3.61
CA PRO A 93 -5.37 -22.69 2.71
C PRO A 93 -5.57 -24.20 2.90
N THR A 94 -5.31 -24.94 1.83
CA THR A 94 -5.36 -26.42 1.80
C THR A 94 -3.98 -26.97 1.48
N GLU A 95 -3.80 -28.29 1.52
CA GLU A 95 -2.54 -28.92 1.05
C GLU A 95 -2.23 -28.56 -0.41
N THR A 96 -3.25 -28.32 -1.25
CA THR A 96 -3.07 -28.03 -2.67
C THR A 96 -2.89 -26.54 -2.94
N TRP A 97 -3.64 -25.66 -2.26
CA TRP A 97 -3.72 -24.24 -2.60
C TRP A 97 -3.57 -23.31 -1.40
N GLU A 98 -2.73 -22.30 -1.58
CA GLU A 98 -2.68 -21.09 -0.77
C GLU A 98 -2.90 -19.82 -1.62
N PHE A 99 -3.18 -18.70 -0.96
CA PHE A 99 -3.51 -17.42 -1.58
C PHE A 99 -2.63 -16.30 -1.04
N ARG A 100 -2.27 -15.33 -1.88
CA ARG A 100 -1.55 -14.10 -1.51
C ARG A 100 -2.06 -12.87 -2.25
N SER A 101 -2.06 -11.72 -1.60
CA SER A 101 -2.44 -10.41 -2.16
C SER A 101 -1.25 -9.63 -2.76
N SER A 102 -0.06 -10.22 -2.71
CA SER A 102 1.21 -9.61 -3.15
C SER A 102 2.15 -10.65 -3.73
N LYS A 103 3.07 -10.22 -4.60
CA LYS A 103 4.17 -11.06 -5.06
C LYS A 103 5.21 -11.23 -3.97
N GLU A 104 5.53 -12.49 -3.69
CA GLU A 104 6.61 -12.88 -2.78
C GLU A 104 7.96 -12.77 -3.49
N ALA A 105 9.02 -12.54 -2.72
CA ALA A 105 10.38 -12.60 -3.24
C ALA A 105 10.67 -13.99 -3.84
N ASP A 106 11.33 -14.00 -4.99
CA ASP A 106 11.92 -15.20 -5.60
C ASP A 106 13.37 -14.89 -6.02
N PRO A 107 14.33 -14.96 -5.08
CA PRO A 107 15.73 -14.67 -5.36
C PRO A 107 16.33 -15.55 -6.46
N ALA A 108 15.78 -16.73 -6.73
CA ALA A 108 16.21 -17.56 -7.85
C ALA A 108 15.83 -16.93 -9.21
N GLY A 109 14.71 -16.19 -9.26
CA GLY A 109 14.29 -15.35 -10.39
C GLY A 109 15.33 -14.31 -10.81
N ALA A 110 15.99 -13.67 -9.83
CA ALA A 110 16.98 -12.63 -10.07
C ALA A 110 18.28 -13.13 -10.76
N GLY A 111 18.52 -14.45 -10.80
CA GLY A 111 19.63 -15.05 -11.52
C GLY A 111 19.30 -15.51 -12.94
N GLN A 112 18.06 -15.33 -13.41
CA GLN A 112 17.59 -15.85 -14.69
C GLN A 112 17.87 -14.91 -15.86
N THR A 113 17.63 -15.43 -17.07
CA THR A 113 17.62 -14.62 -18.28
C THR A 113 16.19 -14.23 -18.62
N LEU A 114 15.90 -12.93 -18.67
CA LEU A 114 14.62 -12.37 -19.04
C LEU A 114 14.55 -12.12 -20.55
N GLU A 115 13.47 -12.55 -21.19
CA GLU A 115 13.13 -12.17 -22.55
C GLU A 115 12.03 -11.09 -22.52
N ILE A 116 12.35 -9.87 -22.95
CA ILE A 116 11.44 -8.73 -22.90
C ILE A 116 11.66 -7.82 -24.11
N ALA A 117 10.58 -7.42 -24.77
CA ALA A 117 10.61 -6.57 -25.97
C ALA A 117 11.61 -7.06 -27.06
N GLY A 118 11.77 -8.38 -27.19
CA GLY A 118 12.72 -8.99 -28.14
C GLY A 118 14.19 -8.95 -27.71
N ALA A 119 14.50 -8.40 -26.54
CA ALA A 119 15.83 -8.43 -25.93
C ALA A 119 15.94 -9.60 -24.94
N ARG A 120 17.15 -10.17 -24.87
CA ARG A 120 17.51 -11.21 -23.91
C ARG A 120 18.48 -10.61 -22.89
N ILE A 121 18.08 -10.55 -21.63
CA ILE A 121 18.76 -9.85 -20.54
C ILE A 121 19.16 -10.86 -19.48
N ASN A 122 20.47 -11.06 -19.28
CA ASN A 122 20.98 -11.93 -18.23
C ASN A 122 21.05 -11.15 -16.92
N LEU A 123 20.09 -11.36 -16.02
CA LEU A 123 19.96 -10.53 -14.81
C LEU A 123 21.16 -10.65 -13.85
N ALA A 124 21.95 -11.73 -13.97
CA ALA A 124 23.20 -11.90 -13.23
C ALA A 124 24.28 -10.86 -13.59
N GLU A 125 24.16 -10.15 -14.71
CA GLU A 125 25.07 -9.07 -15.11
C GLU A 125 24.66 -7.69 -14.54
N THR A 126 23.59 -7.64 -13.76
CA THR A 126 23.11 -6.41 -13.15
C THR A 126 24.03 -5.96 -12.02
N THR A 127 24.33 -4.67 -11.97
CA THR A 127 24.98 -4.02 -10.82
C THR A 127 24.13 -2.88 -10.29
N PHE A 128 24.27 -2.59 -9.01
CA PHE A 128 23.40 -1.64 -8.32
C PHE A 128 24.19 -0.44 -7.78
N ARG A 129 23.58 0.74 -7.80
CA ARG A 129 23.93 1.83 -6.89
C ARG A 129 23.00 1.72 -5.69
N VAL A 130 23.54 1.61 -4.48
CA VAL A 130 22.75 1.41 -3.26
C VAL A 130 23.04 2.56 -2.30
N GLU A 131 22.02 3.35 -1.99
CA GLU A 131 22.13 4.54 -1.15
C GLU A 131 21.05 4.51 -0.06
N SER A 132 21.42 4.15 1.17
CA SER A 132 20.50 4.16 2.31
C SER A 132 20.24 5.58 2.80
N SER A 133 18.96 5.90 3.03
CA SER A 133 18.49 7.14 3.67
C SER A 133 17.86 6.81 5.02
N PRO A 134 18.60 6.92 6.15
CA PRO A 134 18.06 6.71 7.49
C PRO A 134 17.00 7.74 7.90
N GLU A 135 17.02 8.92 7.29
CA GLU A 135 16.03 9.97 7.53
C GLU A 135 14.67 9.54 6.97
N GLU A 136 14.64 9.12 5.70
CA GLU A 136 13.42 8.63 5.03
C GLU A 136 13.04 7.20 5.42
N LEU A 137 13.94 6.48 6.10
CA LEU A 137 13.85 5.04 6.34
C LEU A 137 13.63 4.27 5.01
N ARG A 138 14.43 4.62 3.99
CA ARG A 138 14.38 4.04 2.65
C ARG A 138 15.77 3.77 2.08
N VAL A 139 15.82 2.99 1.01
CA VAL A 139 17.03 2.74 0.21
C VAL A 139 16.77 3.21 -1.22
N HIS A 140 17.59 4.10 -1.75
CA HIS A 140 17.57 4.52 -3.14
C HIS A 140 18.42 3.57 -3.97
N ILE A 141 17.88 3.14 -5.12
CA ILE A 141 18.48 2.11 -5.94
C ILE A 141 18.67 2.62 -7.37
N GLY A 142 19.92 2.62 -7.82
CA GLY A 142 20.23 2.66 -9.24
C GLY A 142 20.41 1.25 -9.78
N VAL A 143 19.75 0.89 -10.88
CA VAL A 143 19.87 -0.43 -11.52
C VAL A 143 20.62 -0.29 -12.83
N PHE A 144 21.80 -0.88 -12.95
CA PHE A 144 22.56 -0.89 -14.20
C PHE A 144 22.59 -2.30 -14.78
N HIS A 145 22.38 -2.40 -16.10
CA HIS A 145 22.70 -3.61 -16.86
C HIS A 145 23.39 -3.23 -18.18
N PRO A 146 24.39 -4.00 -18.67
CA PRO A 146 25.14 -3.66 -19.89
C PRO A 146 24.30 -3.46 -21.15
N ARG A 147 23.11 -4.07 -21.22
CA ARG A 147 22.14 -3.90 -22.31
C ARG A 147 21.24 -2.67 -22.18
N PHE A 148 21.14 -2.03 -21.01
CA PHE A 148 20.25 -0.88 -20.84
C PHE A 148 20.47 0.23 -21.86
N PRO A 149 21.71 0.63 -22.22
CA PRO A 149 21.93 1.65 -23.27
C PRO A 149 21.18 1.38 -24.59
N ASP A 150 20.97 0.11 -24.94
CA ASP A 150 20.33 -0.33 -26.17
C ASP A 150 18.78 -0.44 -26.07
N LEU A 151 18.22 -0.27 -24.87
CA LEU A 151 16.80 -0.43 -24.58
C LEU A 151 16.09 0.92 -24.40
N SER A 152 14.77 0.95 -24.58
CA SER A 152 13.96 2.12 -24.26
C SER A 152 13.82 2.32 -22.75
N ASP A 153 13.58 3.56 -22.32
CA ASP A 153 13.40 3.88 -20.89
C ASP A 153 12.27 3.09 -20.23
N GLN A 154 11.19 2.84 -20.97
CA GLN A 154 10.09 2.00 -20.50
C GLN A 154 10.54 0.57 -20.19
N VAL A 155 11.31 -0.06 -21.09
CA VAL A 155 11.81 -1.43 -20.89
C VAL A 155 12.82 -1.47 -19.74
N ARG A 156 13.71 -0.47 -19.65
CA ARG A 156 14.67 -0.36 -18.52
C ARG A 156 13.95 -0.30 -17.17
N GLY A 157 12.91 0.53 -17.08
CA GLY A 157 12.06 0.63 -15.90
C GLY A 157 11.41 -0.72 -15.57
N GLN A 158 10.74 -1.34 -16.54
CA GLN A 158 10.10 -2.65 -16.36
C GLN A 158 11.06 -3.72 -15.86
N VAL A 159 12.25 -3.84 -16.46
CA VAL A 159 13.28 -4.80 -16.03
C VAL A 159 13.75 -4.49 -14.61
N SER A 160 13.94 -3.21 -14.27
CA SER A 160 14.39 -2.79 -12.95
C SER A 160 13.38 -3.17 -11.86
N TYR A 161 12.09 -2.89 -12.06
CA TYR A 161 11.04 -3.26 -11.11
C TYR A 161 10.87 -4.77 -11.01
N LEU A 162 10.84 -5.51 -12.13
CA LEU A 162 10.75 -6.97 -12.10
C LEU A 162 11.90 -7.62 -11.31
N LEU A 163 13.12 -7.12 -11.51
CA LEU A 163 14.28 -7.61 -10.77
C LEU A 163 14.17 -7.33 -9.27
N LEU A 164 13.75 -6.12 -8.90
CA LEU A 164 13.61 -5.73 -7.49
C LEU A 164 12.45 -6.48 -6.81
N ASP A 165 11.35 -6.72 -7.51
CA ASP A 165 10.23 -7.56 -7.03
C ASP A 165 10.69 -9.00 -6.80
N TRP A 166 11.53 -9.57 -7.68
CA TRP A 166 12.10 -10.90 -7.43
C TRP A 166 13.07 -10.92 -6.25
N LEU A 167 13.85 -9.85 -6.06
CA LEU A 167 14.81 -9.78 -4.96
C LEU A 167 14.15 -9.59 -3.59
N LEU A 168 13.13 -8.75 -3.51
CA LEU A 168 12.56 -8.28 -2.25
C LEU A 168 11.10 -8.68 -2.04
N GLY A 169 10.37 -8.96 -3.12
CA GLY A 169 8.91 -9.03 -3.10
C GLY A 169 8.29 -7.65 -3.28
N GLU A 170 7.08 -7.61 -3.80
CA GLU A 170 6.35 -6.37 -4.13
C GLU A 170 6.15 -5.49 -2.88
N ASP A 171 5.88 -6.10 -1.73
CA ASP A 171 5.62 -5.37 -0.49
C ASP A 171 6.88 -4.66 0.04
N ASP A 172 8.04 -5.32 -0.04
CA ASP A 172 9.29 -4.74 0.43
C ASP A 172 9.84 -3.70 -0.55
N VAL A 173 9.61 -3.86 -1.85
CA VAL A 173 9.89 -2.82 -2.85
C VAL A 173 9.17 -1.53 -2.48
N GLU A 174 7.86 -1.57 -2.28
CA GLU A 174 7.07 -0.37 -1.94
C GLU A 174 7.42 0.20 -0.55
N ARG A 175 7.69 -0.67 0.42
CA ARG A 175 7.91 -0.27 1.81
C ARG A 175 9.27 0.36 2.03
N TRP A 176 10.32 -0.17 1.40
CA TRP A 176 11.70 0.15 1.74
C TRP A 176 12.46 0.87 0.64
N LEU A 177 12.06 0.74 -0.63
CA LEU A 177 12.76 1.44 -1.69
C LEU A 177 12.21 2.87 -1.84
N GLY A 178 13.12 3.82 -2.06
CA GLY A 178 12.77 5.21 -2.38
C GLY A 178 12.85 5.43 -3.88
N HIS A 179 13.69 6.38 -4.30
CA HIS A 179 13.99 6.57 -5.71
C HIS A 179 14.63 5.32 -6.35
N ILE A 180 14.02 4.84 -7.43
CA ILE A 180 14.54 3.78 -8.29
C ILE A 180 14.89 4.39 -9.65
N GLU A 181 16.13 4.20 -10.09
CA GLU A 181 16.65 4.80 -11.33
C GLU A 181 17.34 3.73 -12.21
N PRO A 182 16.84 3.46 -13.43
CA PRO A 182 17.60 2.68 -14.39
C PRO A 182 18.81 3.47 -14.91
N LEU A 183 20.01 2.90 -14.77
CA LEU A 183 21.27 3.52 -15.13
C LEU A 183 21.77 3.00 -16.49
N VAL A 184 22.26 3.92 -17.34
CA VAL A 184 22.90 3.59 -18.63
C VAL A 184 24.42 3.62 -18.57
N VAL A 185 24.99 4.08 -17.46
CA VAL A 185 26.43 4.06 -17.19
C VAL A 185 26.64 3.22 -15.93
N PRO A 186 27.65 2.33 -15.88
CA PRO A 186 27.95 1.57 -14.68
C PRO A 186 28.16 2.51 -13.48
N PRO A 187 27.60 2.19 -12.29
CA PRO A 187 27.89 2.96 -11.09
C PRO A 187 29.38 2.86 -10.74
N GLY A 188 29.95 3.96 -10.22
CA GLY A 188 31.36 4.00 -9.84
C GLY A 188 31.73 2.99 -8.74
N LEU A 189 30.83 2.80 -7.78
CA LEU A 189 30.84 1.68 -6.82
C LEU A 189 29.59 0.83 -7.08
N GLY A 190 29.77 -0.27 -7.82
CA GLY A 190 28.71 -1.22 -8.10
C GLY A 190 28.52 -2.21 -6.94
N GLY A 191 27.33 -2.22 -6.38
CA GLY A 191 26.83 -3.24 -5.47
C GLY A 191 26.19 -4.43 -6.20
N THR A 192 25.99 -5.49 -5.44
CA THR A 192 25.34 -6.74 -5.82
C THR A 192 23.88 -6.76 -5.36
N ALA A 193 23.11 -7.76 -5.81
CA ALA A 193 21.77 -8.02 -5.28
C ALA A 193 21.77 -8.25 -3.75
N GLN A 194 22.82 -8.87 -3.21
CA GLN A 194 22.95 -9.08 -1.77
C GLN A 194 23.16 -7.76 -1.01
N ASP A 195 23.82 -6.77 -1.62
CA ASP A 195 23.99 -5.45 -1.01
C ASP A 195 22.66 -4.70 -0.92
N VAL A 196 21.76 -4.88 -1.91
CA VAL A 196 20.39 -4.35 -1.87
C VAL A 196 19.61 -4.95 -0.70
N VAL A 197 19.59 -6.28 -0.59
CA VAL A 197 18.89 -7.00 0.50
C VAL A 197 19.43 -6.57 1.87
N SER A 198 20.77 -6.49 2.00
CA SER A 198 21.41 -6.11 3.26
C SER A 198 21.10 -4.66 3.67
N ALA A 199 21.06 -3.74 2.70
CA ALA A 199 20.67 -2.35 2.95
C ALA A 199 19.20 -2.24 3.41
N VAL A 200 18.30 -2.99 2.80
CA VAL A 200 16.88 -3.06 3.20
C VAL A 200 16.76 -3.62 4.62
N ASP A 201 17.44 -4.72 4.94
CA ASP A 201 17.41 -5.30 6.29
C ASP A 201 17.96 -4.34 7.35
N GLN A 202 19.01 -3.59 7.02
CA GLN A 202 19.56 -2.57 7.90
C GLN A 202 18.56 -1.44 8.18
N ILE A 203 17.86 -0.93 7.15
CA ILE A 203 16.82 0.09 7.34
C ILE A 203 15.63 -0.49 8.12
N ARG A 204 15.20 -1.70 7.79
CA ARG A 204 14.12 -2.41 8.48
C ARG A 204 14.40 -2.55 9.97
N SER A 205 15.63 -2.87 10.37
CA SER A 205 16.02 -3.01 11.77
C SER A 205 15.94 -1.70 12.59
N GLN A 206 15.92 -0.54 11.94
CA GLN A 206 15.85 0.77 12.58
C GLN A 206 14.41 1.28 12.72
N ARG A 207 13.45 0.60 12.09
CA ARG A 207 12.07 1.06 12.00
C ARG A 207 11.31 0.79 13.30
N ASP A 208 10.81 1.85 13.91
CA ASP A 208 9.75 1.78 14.92
C ASP A 208 8.47 2.46 14.39
N ILE A 209 7.40 1.67 14.31
CA ILE A 209 6.09 2.13 13.83
C ILE A 209 5.38 3.06 14.83
N ASN A 210 5.76 3.00 16.11
CA ASN A 210 5.16 3.79 17.18
C ASN A 210 5.97 5.05 17.52
N GLU A 211 7.16 5.20 16.95
CA GLU A 211 8.00 6.38 17.18
C GLU A 211 7.37 7.63 16.55
N TRP A 212 7.06 8.60 17.40
CA TRP A 212 6.58 9.92 16.99
C TRP A 212 7.76 10.85 16.71
N THR A 213 7.79 11.42 15.51
CA THR A 213 8.79 12.38 15.07
C THR A 213 8.20 13.79 15.02
N LEU A 214 8.92 14.75 15.59
CA LEU A 214 8.58 16.18 15.54
C LEU A 214 9.36 16.88 14.42
N ALA A 215 8.65 17.39 13.42
CA ALA A 215 9.21 18.27 12.40
C ALA A 215 8.75 19.72 12.62
N ARG A 216 9.64 20.66 12.31
CA ARG A 216 9.33 22.09 12.26
C ARG A 216 9.48 22.57 10.83
N PHE A 217 8.57 23.42 10.39
CA PHE A 217 8.60 24.02 9.06
C PHE A 217 8.25 25.50 9.14
N ALA A 218 8.44 26.20 8.03
CA ALA A 218 7.95 27.56 7.83
C ALA A 218 7.18 27.61 6.51
N ASP A 219 6.09 28.37 6.49
CA ASP A 219 5.35 28.62 5.25
C ASP A 219 6.12 29.58 4.32
N GLU A 220 5.57 29.86 3.13
CA GLU A 220 6.16 30.81 2.16
C GLU A 220 6.36 32.23 2.72
N LYS A 221 5.65 32.59 3.78
CA LYS A 221 5.74 33.88 4.47
C LYS A 221 6.65 33.82 5.71
N GLY A 222 7.33 32.70 5.95
CA GLY A 222 8.20 32.48 7.09
C GLY A 222 7.46 32.21 8.40
N ARG A 223 6.14 31.96 8.38
CA ARG A 223 5.37 31.65 9.59
C ARG A 223 5.64 30.21 10.02
N PRO A 224 5.96 29.96 11.29
CA PRO A 224 6.31 28.64 11.74
C PRO A 224 5.11 27.69 11.73
N GLY A 225 5.42 26.41 11.59
CA GLY A 225 4.51 25.30 11.74
C GLY A 225 5.23 24.11 12.34
N MET A 226 4.44 23.16 12.83
CA MET A 226 4.94 21.97 13.51
C MET A 226 4.12 20.76 13.07
N ALA A 227 4.79 19.65 12.77
CA ALA A 227 4.16 18.38 12.48
C ALA A 227 4.66 17.32 13.46
N LEU A 228 3.76 16.52 14.01
CA LEU A 228 4.08 15.34 14.81
C LEU A 228 3.48 14.14 14.10
N PHE A 229 4.29 13.14 13.75
CA PHE A 229 3.83 12.00 12.96
C PHE A 229 4.63 10.73 13.24
N ARG A 230 4.04 9.56 12.94
CA ARG A 230 4.70 8.27 13.04
C ARG A 230 5.55 8.01 11.81
N ARG A 231 6.83 8.41 11.86
CA ARG A 231 7.76 8.35 10.72
C ARG A 231 7.94 6.92 10.19
N GLY A 232 7.92 5.92 11.07
CA GLY A 232 8.03 4.52 10.67
C GLY A 232 6.75 3.94 10.09
N LEU A 233 5.59 4.60 10.18
CA LEU A 233 4.33 4.08 9.64
C LEU A 233 4.33 4.13 8.11
N ARG A 234 3.81 3.10 7.46
CA ARG A 234 3.63 3.04 6.01
C ARG A 234 2.19 2.66 5.70
N TRP A 235 1.68 3.12 4.57
CA TRP A 235 0.33 2.77 4.11
C TRP A 235 0.16 1.25 3.96
N LEU A 236 1.23 0.54 3.60
CA LEU A 236 1.26 -0.90 3.41
C LEU A 236 1.19 -1.70 4.73
N ASP A 237 1.38 -1.09 5.90
CA ASP A 237 1.04 -1.78 7.17
C ASP A 237 -0.47 -1.91 7.37
N HIS A 238 -1.22 -1.06 6.67
CA HIS A 238 -2.65 -0.92 6.77
C HIS A 238 -3.29 -0.77 5.38
N PRO A 239 -3.08 -1.73 4.48
CA PRO A 239 -3.36 -1.57 3.04
C PRO A 239 -4.86 -1.50 2.70
N THR A 240 -5.74 -1.68 3.68
CA THR A 240 -7.19 -1.50 3.54
C THR A 240 -7.71 -0.23 4.20
N LEU A 241 -6.87 0.51 4.94
CA LEU A 241 -7.22 1.83 5.47
C LEU A 241 -7.10 2.87 4.35
N ASP A 242 -7.99 2.79 3.37
CA ASP A 242 -7.96 3.53 2.11
C ASP A 242 -8.76 4.84 2.14
N ARG A 243 -9.17 5.28 3.32
CA ARG A 243 -9.95 6.50 3.51
C ARG A 243 -9.27 7.46 4.47
N HIS A 244 -8.90 8.64 3.97
CA HIS A 244 -8.33 9.73 4.75
C HIS A 244 -9.43 10.55 5.42
N GLN A 245 -9.35 10.63 6.74
CA GLN A 245 -10.21 11.42 7.62
C GLN A 245 -9.39 12.61 8.12
N LEU A 246 -9.59 13.78 7.49
CA LEU A 246 -8.95 15.03 7.87
C LEU A 246 -9.80 15.76 8.88
N VAL A 247 -9.36 15.76 10.14
CA VAL A 247 -10.00 16.53 11.22
C VAL A 247 -9.26 17.85 11.38
N THR A 248 -9.97 18.97 11.36
CA THR A 248 -9.37 20.30 11.61
C THR A 248 -10.00 20.96 12.83
N ALA A 249 -9.16 21.20 13.85
CA ALA A 249 -9.50 21.90 15.07
C ALA A 249 -8.87 23.30 15.07
N ARG A 250 -9.62 24.31 15.54
CA ARG A 250 -9.07 25.64 15.81
C ARG A 250 -8.54 25.67 17.24
N TYR A 251 -7.45 26.38 17.48
CA TYR A 251 -6.92 26.60 18.82
C TYR A 251 -6.57 28.08 19.03
N ARG A 252 -6.51 28.49 20.30
CA ARG A 252 -6.01 29.83 20.66
C ARG A 252 -4.51 29.89 20.37
N ALA A 253 -4.10 30.82 19.52
CA ALA A 253 -2.74 30.91 19.02
C ALA A 253 -2.00 32.16 19.53
N GLN A 254 -0.68 32.04 19.60
CA GLN A 254 0.26 33.16 19.68
C GLN A 254 0.36 33.91 18.33
N PRO A 255 1.00 35.09 18.29
CA PRO A 255 1.19 35.86 17.05
C PRO A 255 1.88 35.11 15.91
N ASP A 256 2.71 34.12 16.25
CA ASP A 256 3.42 33.25 15.30
C ASP A 256 2.53 32.11 14.74
N GLY A 257 1.31 31.94 15.28
CA GLY A 257 0.34 30.93 14.86
C GLY A 257 0.44 29.59 15.60
N LEU A 258 1.39 29.42 16.52
CA LEU A 258 1.51 28.22 17.37
C LEU A 258 0.57 28.31 18.59
N PRO A 259 0.27 27.21 19.30
CA PRO A 259 -0.62 27.22 20.46
C PRO A 259 -0.20 28.23 21.53
N ALA A 260 -1.17 28.90 22.16
CA ALA A 260 -0.90 30.09 22.95
C ALA A 260 -0.28 29.82 24.32
N ASP A 261 -0.63 28.70 24.94
CA ASP A 261 -0.20 28.29 26.28
C ASP A 261 -0.48 26.79 26.49
N ASP A 262 -0.09 26.29 27.66
CA ASP A 262 -0.23 24.87 28.03
C ASP A 262 -1.67 24.38 27.95
N ALA A 263 -2.67 25.21 28.31
CA ALA A 263 -4.07 24.83 28.20
C ALA A 263 -4.50 24.57 26.74
N ALA A 264 -3.98 25.35 25.78
CA ALA A 264 -4.21 25.10 24.36
C ALA A 264 -3.52 23.82 23.87
N PHE A 265 -2.35 23.47 24.43
CA PHE A 265 -1.67 22.20 24.14
C PHE A 265 -2.42 21.00 24.73
N GLU A 266 -2.84 21.08 25.99
CA GLU A 266 -3.60 20.03 26.70
C GLU A 266 -4.93 19.72 26.00
N GLU A 267 -5.65 20.75 25.51
CA GLU A 267 -6.89 20.55 24.76
C GLU A 267 -6.63 19.78 23.44
N LEU A 268 -5.55 20.11 22.73
CA LEU A 268 -5.19 19.42 21.49
C LEU A 268 -4.71 17.99 21.73
N GLN A 269 -4.01 17.74 22.85
CA GLN A 269 -3.59 16.40 23.24
C GLN A 269 -4.80 15.54 23.66
N ALA A 270 -5.75 16.10 24.40
CA ALA A 270 -6.99 15.38 24.73
C ALA A 270 -7.78 15.00 23.46
N MET A 271 -7.82 15.88 22.45
CA MET A 271 -8.43 15.55 21.16
C MET A 271 -7.72 14.41 20.43
N GLU A 272 -6.38 14.35 20.53
CA GLU A 272 -5.57 13.28 19.94
C GLU A 272 -5.91 11.91 20.58
N GLU A 273 -5.86 11.83 21.90
CA GLU A 273 -6.16 10.61 22.66
C GLU A 273 -7.59 10.11 22.38
N GLU A 274 -8.54 11.04 22.27
CA GLU A 274 -9.91 10.70 21.90
C GLU A 274 -10.05 10.23 20.46
N LEU A 275 -9.33 10.83 19.51
CA LEU A 275 -9.34 10.39 18.12
C LEU A 275 -8.79 8.98 17.99
N GLU A 276 -7.67 8.67 18.65
CA GLU A 276 -7.13 7.31 18.70
C GLU A 276 -8.11 6.33 19.34
N SER A 277 -8.80 6.74 20.42
CA SER A 277 -9.82 5.92 21.08
C SER A 277 -11.05 5.65 20.20
N VAL A 278 -11.55 6.66 19.48
CA VAL A 278 -12.71 6.53 18.58
C VAL A 278 -12.37 5.66 17.36
N ALA A 279 -11.18 5.85 16.77
CA ALA A 279 -10.70 5.02 15.67
C ALA A 279 -10.49 3.57 16.14
N GLY A 280 -9.88 3.38 17.32
CA GLY A 280 -9.58 2.07 17.89
C GLY A 280 -8.75 1.23 16.93
N THR A 281 -9.11 -0.04 16.75
CA THR A 281 -8.44 -0.94 15.79
C THR A 281 -8.92 -0.77 14.35
N ARG A 282 -9.90 0.11 14.11
CA ARG A 282 -10.54 0.33 12.79
C ARG A 282 -9.92 1.50 12.02
N GLY A 283 -8.94 2.16 12.61
CA GLY A 283 -8.20 3.24 11.98
C GLY A 283 -6.89 3.52 12.70
N VAL A 284 -6.11 4.42 12.11
CA VAL A 284 -4.80 4.81 12.64
C VAL A 284 -4.63 6.32 12.52
N LEU A 285 -4.22 6.96 13.61
CA LEU A 285 -3.72 8.33 13.57
C LEU A 285 -2.27 8.31 13.08
N VAL A 286 -2.04 8.85 11.89
CA VAL A 286 -0.71 8.88 11.27
C VAL A 286 0.11 10.06 11.80
N GLY A 287 -0.55 11.20 11.98
CA GLY A 287 0.09 12.42 12.43
C GLY A 287 -0.86 13.60 12.50
N HIS A 288 -0.32 14.73 12.96
CA HIS A 288 -1.00 16.00 12.97
C HIS A 288 -0.05 17.15 12.64
N GLU A 289 -0.61 18.24 12.11
CA GLU A 289 0.10 19.47 11.81
C GLU A 289 -0.56 20.66 12.49
N SER A 290 0.21 21.48 13.20
CA SER A 290 -0.21 22.74 13.81
C SER A 290 0.36 23.92 13.02
N HIS A 291 -0.53 24.76 12.49
CA HIS A 291 -0.15 25.96 11.77
C HIS A 291 -1.29 26.99 11.76
N CYS A 292 -0.93 28.27 11.88
CA CYS A 292 -1.86 29.41 11.79
C CYS A 292 -3.14 29.28 12.64
N GLY A 293 -3.02 28.83 13.90
CA GLY A 293 -4.18 28.69 14.80
C GLY A 293 -5.11 27.52 14.49
N SER A 294 -4.62 26.53 13.73
CA SER A 294 -5.36 25.31 13.42
C SER A 294 -4.48 24.08 13.52
N ARG A 295 -5.03 22.98 14.05
CA ARG A 295 -4.42 21.65 14.01
C ARG A 295 -5.20 20.76 13.06
N ARG A 296 -4.49 20.12 12.13
CA ARG A 296 -5.01 19.10 11.22
C ARG A 296 -4.56 17.74 11.71
N PHE A 297 -5.48 16.81 11.97
CA PHE A 297 -5.17 15.42 12.30
C PHE A 297 -5.45 14.55 11.08
N HIS A 298 -4.52 13.64 10.79
CA HIS A 298 -4.57 12.72 9.65
C HIS A 298 -4.85 11.32 10.16
N VAL A 299 -6.11 10.91 10.11
CA VAL A 299 -6.55 9.57 10.47
C VAL A 299 -6.87 8.79 9.22
N TYR A 300 -6.48 7.52 9.13
CA TYR A 300 -6.89 6.62 8.06
C TYR A 300 -7.78 5.51 8.60
N THR A 301 -8.83 5.17 7.86
CA THR A 301 -9.85 4.17 8.23
C THR A 301 -10.14 3.25 7.05
N ASP A 302 -10.69 2.04 7.29
CA ASP A 302 -11.16 1.16 6.21
C ASP A 302 -12.40 1.78 5.55
N GLY A 303 -12.35 2.03 4.25
CA GLY A 303 -13.44 2.62 3.48
C GLY A 303 -14.71 1.77 3.43
N GLU A 304 -14.63 0.47 3.71
CA GLU A 304 -15.79 -0.43 3.82
C GLU A 304 -16.43 -0.43 5.21
N ASP A 305 -15.75 0.08 6.25
CA ASP A 305 -16.29 0.17 7.60
C ASP A 305 -17.09 1.46 7.79
N GLN A 306 -18.41 1.38 7.61
CA GLN A 306 -19.31 2.51 7.80
C GLN A 306 -19.45 2.93 9.28
N ASN A 307 -19.09 2.07 10.23
CA ASN A 307 -19.28 2.35 11.66
C ASN A 307 -18.23 3.33 12.16
N VAL A 308 -16.95 3.13 11.83
CA VAL A 308 -15.87 4.05 12.25
C VAL A 308 -16.09 5.45 11.69
N ASP A 309 -16.58 5.50 10.45
CA ASP A 309 -17.02 6.70 9.74
C ASP A 309 -18.11 7.48 10.49
N ALA A 310 -19.12 6.77 10.99
CA ALA A 310 -20.21 7.35 11.75
C ALA A 310 -19.76 7.83 13.14
N ASP A 311 -18.88 7.06 13.80
CA ASP A 311 -18.34 7.40 15.12
C ASP A 311 -17.45 8.64 15.06
N LEU A 312 -16.55 8.74 14.07
CA LEU A 312 -15.72 9.94 13.84
C LEU A 312 -16.57 11.18 13.53
N ARG A 313 -17.62 11.05 12.71
CA ARG A 313 -18.57 12.16 12.46
C ARG A 313 -19.27 12.61 13.72
N ARG A 314 -19.73 11.67 14.57
CA ARG A 314 -20.39 11.97 15.84
C ARG A 314 -19.43 12.69 16.79
N TRP A 315 -18.21 12.18 16.93
CA TRP A 315 -17.16 12.80 17.73
C TRP A 315 -16.84 14.22 17.24
N ALA A 316 -16.68 14.42 15.93
CA ALA A 316 -16.36 15.72 15.35
C ALA A 316 -17.47 16.76 15.62
N GLN A 317 -18.74 16.34 15.56
CA GLN A 317 -19.89 17.19 15.91
C GLN A 317 -19.88 17.58 17.39
N GLN A 318 -19.58 16.64 18.29
CA GLN A 318 -19.49 16.90 19.74
C GLN A 318 -18.37 17.88 20.05
N ARG A 319 -17.21 17.71 19.41
CA ARG A 319 -16.03 18.58 19.54
C ARG A 319 -16.13 19.88 18.75
N ARG A 320 -17.16 20.05 17.91
CA ARG A 320 -17.38 21.21 17.03
C ARG A 320 -16.17 21.50 16.12
N VAL A 321 -15.54 20.44 15.62
CA VAL A 321 -14.43 20.48 14.67
C VAL A 321 -14.92 20.08 13.28
N SER A 322 -14.20 20.47 12.22
CA SER A 322 -14.54 20.02 10.87
C SER A 322 -13.91 18.66 10.58
N LEU A 323 -14.65 17.80 9.90
CA LEU A 323 -14.18 16.50 9.41
C LEU A 323 -14.43 16.43 7.90
N GLN A 324 -13.39 16.12 7.14
CA GLN A 324 -13.46 15.81 5.72
C GLN A 324 -12.99 14.37 5.51
N ALA A 325 -13.73 13.62 4.69
CA ALA A 325 -13.44 12.23 4.40
C ALA A 325 -13.24 12.04 2.89
N THR A 326 -12.09 11.52 2.47
CA THR A 326 -11.73 11.31 1.06
C THR A 326 -11.11 9.93 0.86
N ALA A 327 -11.35 9.30 -0.29
CA ALA A 327 -10.63 8.09 -0.66
C ALA A 327 -9.17 8.47 -0.95
N ASP A 328 -8.24 7.76 -0.31
CA ASP A 328 -6.80 7.92 -0.48
C ASP A 328 -6.07 6.58 -0.20
N PRO A 329 -6.28 5.56 -1.05
CA PRO A 329 -5.72 4.22 -0.87
C PRO A 329 -4.19 4.18 -0.80
N ALA A 330 -3.52 5.15 -1.42
CA ALA A 330 -2.06 5.26 -1.45
C ALA A 330 -1.50 6.15 -0.33
N TRP A 331 -2.35 6.70 0.55
CA TRP A 331 -1.99 7.66 1.59
C TRP A 331 -1.24 8.90 1.06
N SER A 332 -1.57 9.33 -0.15
CA SER A 332 -0.93 10.44 -0.85
C SER A 332 -0.90 11.74 -0.03
N HIS A 333 -1.90 11.98 0.82
CA HIS A 333 -1.97 13.18 1.66
C HIS A 333 -0.92 13.23 2.78
N VAL A 334 -0.31 12.10 3.16
CA VAL A 334 0.65 12.03 4.27
C VAL A 334 2.04 11.51 3.88
N ARG A 335 2.25 11.11 2.61
CA ARG A 335 3.56 10.63 2.13
C ARG A 335 4.70 11.62 2.38
N HIS A 336 4.44 12.92 2.31
CA HIS A 336 5.44 13.95 2.62
C HIS A 336 5.94 13.91 4.09
N MET A 337 5.20 13.28 5.00
CA MET A 337 5.60 13.05 6.40
C MET A 337 6.20 11.65 6.59
N THR A 338 5.57 10.63 6.02
CA THR A 338 5.96 9.23 6.29
C THR A 338 7.02 8.68 5.34
N GLY A 339 7.32 9.38 4.24
CA GLY A 339 8.11 8.85 3.13
C GLY A 339 7.24 8.05 2.18
#